data_AF-A0A972KVT8-F1
#
_entry.id   AF-A0A972KVT8-F1
#
_cell.length_a   1.000
_cell.length_b   1.000
_cell.length_c   1.000
_cell.angle_alpha   90.00
_cell.angle_beta   90.00
_cell.angle_gamma   90.00
#
_symmetry.space_group_name_H-M   'P 1'
#
loop_
_entity.id
_entity.type
_entity.pdbx_description
1 polymer ?
#
loop_
_entity_poly.entity_id
_entity_poly.type
_entity_poly.pdbx_seq_one_letter_code
_entity_poly.pdbx_strand_id
1 'polypeptide(L)'
;MSDSNVEMLGQRLAIRIITSEYLRVQQVTKYKYEVLSKKSAYVGNVDFIYSKHGMRAKQDMRVGHHYEVSVNRDTSNPGVINVLKELDR
;
A
#
# COMPACT_ATOMS: atom_id res chain seq x y z
N MET A 1 8.11 17.79 8.99
CA MET A 1 7.92 16.38 8.59
C MET A 1 7.81 16.40 7.08
N SER A 2 8.73 15.77 6.36
CA SER A 2 8.65 15.71 4.89
C SER A 2 7.49 14.80 4.53
N ASP A 3 6.43 15.37 3.96
CA ASP A 3 5.35 14.61 3.31
C ASP A 3 5.96 13.87 2.12
N SER A 4 6.41 12.64 2.37
CA SER A 4 6.83 11.73 1.33
C SER A 4 5.57 11.31 0.59
N ASN A 5 5.33 11.87 -0.59
CA ASN A 5 4.19 11.52 -1.43
C ASN A 5 4.65 10.50 -2.47
N VAL A 6 4.27 9.23 -2.30
CA VAL A 6 4.54 8.20 -3.30
C VAL A 6 3.53 8.39 -4.43
N GLU A 7 3.99 8.80 -5.62
CA GLU A 7 3.07 8.98 -6.75
C GLU A 7 2.47 7.65 -7.22
N MET A 8 1.19 7.65 -7.55
CA MET A 8 0.47 6.47 -8.03
C MET A 8 0.38 6.49 -9.55
N LEU A 9 1.28 5.77 -10.21
CA LEU A 9 1.42 5.68 -11.67
C LEU A 9 1.05 4.29 -12.22
N GLY A 10 0.42 3.45 -11.41
CA GLY A 10 0.07 2.07 -11.77
C GLY A 10 1.24 1.08 -11.62
N GLN A 11 2.30 1.48 -10.91
CA GLN A 11 3.49 0.66 -10.72
C GLN A 11 3.29 -0.48 -9.70
N ARG A 12 4.33 -1.30 -9.56
CA ARG A 12 4.44 -2.27 -8.48
C ARG A 12 5.34 -1.75 -7.38
N LEU A 13 4.96 -2.02 -6.13
CA LEU A 13 5.72 -1.64 -4.94
C LEU A 13 5.92 -2.87 -4.05
N ALA A 14 7.14 -3.06 -3.55
CA ALA A 14 7.37 -3.89 -2.37
C ALA A 14 7.18 -2.99 -1.15
N ILE A 15 6.27 -3.35 -0.25
CA ILE A 15 5.90 -2.53 0.91
C ILE A 15 5.91 -3.33 2.21
N ARG A 16 6.14 -2.65 3.32
CA ARG A 16 5.89 -3.14 4.68
C ARG A 16 4.66 -2.44 5.25
N ILE A 17 3.74 -3.18 5.85
CA ILE A 17 2.60 -2.55 6.55
C ILE A 17 3.02 -2.15 7.97
N ILE A 18 2.86 -0.87 8.29
CA ILE A 18 3.15 -0.30 9.62
C ILE A 18 1.89 -0.27 10.48
N THR A 19 0.76 0.18 9.91
CA THR A 19 -0.54 0.18 10.60
C THR A 19 -1.66 -0.16 9.61
N SER A 20 -2.78 -0.64 10.15
CA SER A 20 -4.01 -0.92 9.41
C SER A 20 -5.21 -0.39 10.19
N GLU A 21 -6.11 0.33 9.52
CA GLU A 21 -7.32 0.91 10.09
C GLU A 21 -8.51 0.70 9.14
N TYR A 22 -9.56 0.05 9.62
CA TYR A 22 -10.81 -0.08 8.85
C TYR A 22 -11.70 1.14 9.03
N LEU A 23 -11.89 1.90 7.95
CA LEU A 23 -12.73 3.08 7.89
C LEU A 23 -14.18 2.67 7.58
N ARG A 24 -15.00 2.53 8.63
CA ARG A 24 -16.36 1.97 8.54
C ARG A 24 -17.29 2.71 7.58
N VAL A 25 -17.23 4.05 7.55
CA VAL A 25 -18.13 4.88 6.73
C VAL A 25 -17.83 4.68 5.24
N GLN A 26 -16.55 4.63 4.88
CA GLN A 26 -16.09 4.46 3.50
C GLN A 26 -15.99 2.98 3.07
N GLN A 27 -16.05 2.06 4.04
CA GLN A 27 -15.86 0.62 3.85
C GLN A 27 -14.51 0.28 3.17
N VAL A 28 -13.45 1.00 3.55
CA VAL A 28 -12.09 0.79 3.07
C VAL A 28 -11.14 0.55 4.23
N THR A 29 -10.06 -0.17 3.97
CA THR A 29 -8.94 -0.28 4.91
C THR A 29 -7.86 0.70 4.50
N LYS A 30 -7.45 1.55 5.43
CA LYS A 30 -6.32 2.48 5.32
C LYS A 30 -5.08 1.80 5.89
N TYR A 31 -4.02 1.73 5.10
CA TYR A 31 -2.73 1.22 5.55
C TYR A 31 -1.71 2.34 5.58
N LYS A 32 -0.94 2.40 6.66
CA LYS A 32 0.35 3.09 6.64
C LYS A 32 1.40 2.10 6.19
N TYR A 33 2.24 2.46 5.23
CA TYR A 33 3.23 1.55 4.68
C TYR A 33 4.60 2.22 4.50
N GLU A 34 5.64 1.41 4.42
CA GLU A 34 7.00 1.79 4.01
C GLU A 34 7.35 1.11 2.69
N VAL A 35 7.98 1.82 1.76
CA VAL A 35 8.46 1.23 0.49
C VAL A 35 9.82 0.55 0.70
N LEU A 36 9.91 -0.72 0.29
CA LEU A 36 11.08 -1.58 0.44
C LEU A 36 11.87 -1.84 -0.85
N SER A 37 11.37 -1.33 -1.99
CA SER A 37 11.98 -1.54 -3.30
C SER A 37 13.29 -0.76 -3.43
N LYS A 38 14.45 -1.43 -3.26
CA LYS A 38 15.79 -0.80 -3.30
C LYS A 38 16.10 0.03 -4.55
N LYS A 39 15.48 -0.29 -5.69
CA LYS A 39 15.66 0.42 -6.97
C LYS A 39 14.59 1.50 -7.21
N SER A 40 13.62 1.65 -6.32
CA SER A 40 12.58 2.68 -6.42
C SER A 40 13.12 4.01 -5.92
N ALA A 41 12.74 5.10 -6.59
CA ALA A 41 12.96 6.46 -6.09
C ALA A 41 12.26 6.72 -4.74
N TYR A 42 11.32 5.86 -4.35
CA TYR A 42 10.57 5.95 -3.11
C TYR A 42 11.13 5.05 -2.00
N VAL A 43 12.30 4.44 -2.12
CA VAL A 43 12.81 3.53 -1.08
C VAL A 43 12.88 4.22 0.30
N GLY A 44 12.34 3.57 1.34
CA GLY A 44 12.26 4.09 2.70
C GLY A 44 11.15 5.12 2.94
N ASN A 45 10.45 5.55 1.89
CA ASN A 45 9.31 6.45 2.02
C ASN A 45 8.17 5.79 2.78
N VAL A 46 7.50 6.59 3.62
CA VAL A 46 6.35 6.18 4.41
C VAL A 46 5.15 7.02 4.03
N ASP A 47 4.05 6.35 3.68
CA ASP A 47 2.83 7.00 3.20
C ASP A 47 1.58 6.17 3.53
N PHE A 48 0.41 6.61 3.08
CA PHE A 48 -0.87 5.93 3.22
C PHE A 48 -1.39 5.39 1.88
N ILE A 49 -2.03 4.23 1.93
CA ILE A 49 -2.72 3.65 0.78
C ILE A 49 -3.99 2.94 1.23
N TYR A 50 -5.00 2.88 0.37
CA TYR A 50 -6.31 2.33 0.69
C TYR A 50 -6.58 1.03 -0.09
N SER A 51 -7.34 0.12 0.50
CA SER A 51 -7.94 -1.02 -0.22
C SER A 51 -9.44 -1.09 0.05
N LYS A 52 -10.24 -1.31 -1.00
CA LYS A 52 -11.67 -1.58 -0.84
C LYS A 52 -11.91 -3.02 -0.41
N HIS A 53 -12.78 -3.20 0.58
CA HIS A 53 -13.25 -4.51 0.98
C HIS A 53 -14.02 -5.18 -0.18
N GLY A 54 -13.68 -6.43 -0.55
CA GLY A 54 -14.35 -7.17 -1.62
C GLY A 54 -13.80 -6.96 -3.05
N MET A 55 -12.82 -6.08 -3.26
CA MET A 55 -12.01 -6.13 -4.49
C MET A 55 -11.05 -7.33 -4.45
N ARG A 56 -10.59 -7.79 -5.61
CA ARG A 56 -9.75 -9.01 -5.79
C ARG A 56 -8.48 -9.10 -4.92
N ALA A 57 -8.14 -8.05 -4.17
CA ALA A 57 -7.25 -8.10 -3.01
C ALA A 57 -7.90 -8.91 -1.86
N LYS A 58 -8.00 -10.22 -2.03
CA LYS A 58 -8.56 -11.18 -1.07
C LYS A 58 -7.69 -11.41 0.17
N GLN A 59 -6.76 -10.50 0.46
CA GLN A 59 -5.84 -10.60 1.59
C GLN A 59 -5.80 -9.25 2.30
N ASP A 60 -6.41 -9.19 3.48
CA ASP A 60 -6.14 -8.12 4.43
C ASP A 60 -4.63 -8.12 4.71
N MET A 61 -3.96 -7.03 4.33
CA MET A 61 -2.53 -6.91 4.52
C MET A 61 -2.25 -6.71 6.01
N ARG A 62 -1.52 -7.65 6.61
CA ARG A 62 -1.31 -7.69 8.06
C ARG A 62 -0.23 -6.71 8.49
N VAL A 63 -0.43 -6.07 9.63
CA VAL A 63 0.58 -5.22 10.26
C VAL A 63 1.85 -6.01 10.54
N GLY A 64 3.00 -5.46 10.17
CA GLY A 64 4.31 -6.09 10.33
C GLY A 64 4.73 -6.98 9.15
N HIS A 65 3.82 -7.32 8.24
CA HIS A 65 4.10 -8.15 7.08
C HIS A 65 4.50 -7.35 5.85
N HIS A 66 5.06 -8.04 4.86
CA HIS A 66 5.63 -7.48 3.65
C HIS A 66 4.91 -7.99 2.41
N TYR A 67 4.66 -7.12 1.44
CA TYR A 67 3.86 -7.45 0.26
C TYR A 67 4.45 -6.84 -1.00
N GLU A 68 4.34 -7.55 -2.13
CA GLU A 68 4.41 -6.93 -3.45
C GLU A 68 2.99 -6.61 -3.91
N VAL A 69 2.72 -5.34 -4.21
CA VAL A 69 1.39 -4.84 -4.60
C VAL A 69 1.43 -4.13 -5.94
N SER A 70 0.32 -4.15 -6.68
CA SER A 70 0.09 -3.22 -7.79
C SER A 70 -0.86 -2.10 -7.35
N VAL A 71 -0.48 -0.86 -7.60
CA VAL A 71 -1.27 0.32 -7.22
C VAL A 71 -2.06 0.89 -8.40
N ASN A 72 -2.98 1.81 -8.14
CA ASN A 72 -3.73 2.53 -9.15
C ASN A 72 -2.92 3.67 -9.81
N ARG A 73 -3.57 4.41 -10.72
CA ARG A 73 -3.02 5.56 -11.44
C ARG A 73 -3.60 6.89 -10.94
N ASP A 74 -3.84 7.00 -9.63
CA ASP A 74 -4.49 8.18 -9.02
C ASP A 74 -3.82 8.52 -7.68
N THR A 75 -2.91 9.50 -7.70
CA THR A 75 -2.19 9.96 -6.51
C THR A 75 -3.10 10.68 -5.52
N SER A 76 -4.22 11.26 -5.98
CA SER A 76 -5.17 11.94 -5.10
C SER A 76 -6.00 10.95 -4.27
N ASN A 77 -6.06 9.69 -4.72
CA ASN A 77 -6.73 8.59 -4.02
C ASN A 77 -5.92 7.29 -4.15
N PRO A 78 -4.80 7.16 -3.41
CA PRO A 78 -3.89 6.03 -3.53
C PRO A 78 -4.56 4.70 -3.20
N GLY A 79 -4.56 3.76 -4.15
CA GLY A 79 -5.30 2.51 -4.01
C GLY A 79 -4.47 1.28 -4.37
N VAL A 80 -4.51 0.25 -3.52
CA VAL A 80 -4.04 -1.09 -3.88
C VAL A 80 -5.09 -1.74 -4.79
N ILE A 81 -4.66 -2.12 -6.00
CA ILE A 81 -5.51 -2.88 -6.93
C ILE A 81 -5.41 -4.38 -6.60
N ASN A 82 -4.19 -4.91 -6.46
CA ASN A 82 -3.94 -6.31 -6.15
C ASN A 82 -2.76 -6.45 -5.19
N VAL A 83 -2.88 -7.42 -4.28
CA VAL A 83 -1.73 -8.03 -3.61
C VAL A 83 -1.22 -9.14 -4.52
N LEU A 84 0.00 -9.01 -5.01
CA LEU A 84 0.60 -9.98 -5.95
C LEU A 84 1.18 -11.17 -5.19
N LYS A 85 1.84 -10.90 -4.05
CA LYS A 85 2.34 -11.91 -3.11
C LYS A 85 2.74 -11.28 -1.77
N GLU A 86 2.70 -12.09 -0.73
CA GLU A 86 3.42 -11.82 0.52
C GLU A 86 4.92 -12.11 0.32
N LEU A 87 5.79 -11.35 0.97
CA LEU A 87 7.24 -11.47 0.87
C LEU A 87 7.81 -11.97 2.20
N ASP A 88 8.66 -13.00 2.15
CA ASP A 88 9.46 -13.43 3.30
C ASP A 88 10.62 -12.43 3.47
N ARG A 89 10.64 -11.71 4.60
CA ARG A 89 11.69 -10.73 4.94
C ARG A 89 11.98 -10.71 6.42
#